data_AF-A0A3D3CGW1-F1
#
_entry.id   AF-A0A3D3CGW1-F1
#
_cell.length_a   1.000
_cell.length_b   1.000
_cell.length_c   1.000
_cell.angle_alpha   90.00
_cell.angle_beta   90.00
_cell.angle_gamma   90.00
#
_symmetry.space_group_name_H-M   'P 1'
#
loop_
_entity.id
_entity.type
_entity.pdbx_description
1 polymer ?
#
loop_
_entity_poly.entity_id
_entity_poly.type
_entity_poly.pdbx_seq_one_letter_code
_entity_poly.pdbx_strand_id
1 'polypeptide(L)'
;AGPPGRIVEETGLKGLQMGGVQVSPRHANFMVNVGEATARDVLTLVSEVRRRVHDRIGVWIECEVRHVDEGGRIAPVSPICEGG
;
A
#
# COMPACT_ATOMS: atom_id res chain seq x y z
N ALA A 1 -4.45 -5.70 19.96
CA ALA A 1 -3.80 -5.31 18.70
C ALA A 1 -2.96 -6.49 18.23
N GLY A 2 -3.40 -7.21 17.19
CA GLY A 2 -2.61 -8.30 16.58
C GLY A 2 -1.49 -7.74 15.70
N PRO A 3 -0.52 -8.55 15.28
CA PRO A 3 0.53 -8.11 14.36
C PRO A 3 -0.12 -7.57 13.06
N PRO A 4 0.44 -6.51 12.45
CA PRO A 4 -0.12 -5.85 11.26
C PRO A 4 -0.53 -6.81 10.13
N GLY A 5 0.19 -7.93 9.97
CA GLY A 5 -0.09 -8.95 8.97
C GLY A 5 -1.46 -9.61 9.09
N ARG A 6 -2.02 -9.76 10.30
CA ARG A 6 -3.33 -10.41 10.50
C ARG A 6 -4.49 -9.54 10.01
N ILE A 7 -4.38 -8.23 10.24
CA ILE A 7 -5.38 -7.25 9.81
C ILE A 7 -5.43 -7.19 8.28
N VAL A 8 -4.26 -7.19 7.62
CA VAL A 8 -4.20 -7.17 6.15
C VAL A 8 -4.63 -8.52 5.56
N GLU A 9 -4.34 -9.66 6.21
CA GLU A 9 -4.85 -10.96 5.78
C GLU A 9 -6.38 -11.05 5.78
N GLU A 10 -7.04 -10.48 6.79
CA GLU A 10 -8.51 -10.49 6.91
C GLU A 10 -9.21 -9.52 5.94
N THR A 11 -8.47 -8.63 5.28
CA THR A 11 -9.02 -7.63 4.34
C THR A 11 -9.15 -8.16 2.90
N GLY A 12 -8.70 -9.38 2.61
CA GLY A 12 -8.83 -9.98 1.28
C GLY A 12 -8.01 -9.26 0.20
N LEU A 13 -6.95 -8.54 0.60
CA LEU A 13 -6.15 -7.71 -0.32
C LEU A 13 -5.06 -8.48 -1.06
N LYS A 14 -4.79 -9.73 -0.69
CA LYS A 14 -3.83 -10.60 -1.40
C LYS A 14 -4.24 -10.72 -2.88
N GLY A 15 -3.30 -10.45 -3.77
CA GLY A 15 -3.54 -10.48 -5.22
C GLY A 15 -4.15 -9.20 -5.80
N LEU A 16 -4.52 -8.20 -4.97
CA LEU A 16 -4.95 -6.89 -5.46
C LEU A 16 -3.85 -6.28 -6.33
N GLN A 17 -4.18 -5.94 -7.56
CA GLN A 17 -3.23 -5.41 -8.54
C GLN A 17 -3.74 -4.07 -9.08
N MET A 18 -2.82 -3.12 -9.22
CA MET A 18 -3.04 -1.82 -9.86
C MET A 18 -1.86 -1.59 -10.81
N GLY A 19 -2.12 -1.45 -12.11
CA GLY A 19 -1.05 -1.36 -13.10
C GLY A 19 -0.08 -2.56 -13.03
N GLY A 20 1.23 -2.26 -12.95
CA GLY A 20 2.27 -3.28 -12.87
C GLY A 20 2.57 -3.81 -11.46
N VAL A 21 1.92 -3.34 -10.40
CA VAL A 21 2.20 -3.75 -9.00
C VAL A 21 1.03 -4.53 -8.39
N GLN A 22 1.36 -5.54 -7.60
CA GLN A 22 0.38 -6.41 -6.94
C GLN A 22 0.73 -6.63 -5.46
N VAL A 23 -0.28 -6.74 -4.59
CA VAL A 23 -0.11 -7.27 -3.22
C VAL A 23 0.21 -8.75 -3.30
N SER A 24 1.36 -9.16 -2.77
CA SER A 24 1.85 -10.53 -2.84
C SER A 24 0.79 -11.54 -2.36
N PRO A 25 0.50 -12.58 -3.15
CA PRO A 25 -0.42 -13.64 -2.74
C PRO A 25 0.12 -14.47 -1.59
N ARG A 26 1.45 -14.45 -1.35
CA ARG A 26 2.10 -15.19 -0.26
C ARG A 26 2.05 -14.43 1.06
N HIS A 27 2.23 -13.11 1.04
CA HIS A 27 2.33 -12.31 2.26
C HIS A 27 1.88 -10.87 2.00
N ALA A 28 0.78 -10.46 2.64
CA ALA A 28 0.08 -9.23 2.28
C ALA A 28 0.84 -7.92 2.58
N ASN A 29 1.94 -7.99 3.35
CA ASN A 29 2.83 -6.84 3.59
C ASN A 29 3.78 -6.55 2.42
N PHE A 30 3.87 -7.43 1.42
CA PHE A 30 4.75 -7.22 0.27
C PHE A 30 3.96 -6.76 -0.93
N MET A 31 4.44 -5.72 -1.59
CA MET A 31 4.03 -5.34 -2.93
C MET A 31 5.09 -5.84 -3.90
N VAL A 32 4.66 -6.58 -4.92
CA VAL A 32 5.52 -7.18 -5.94
C VAL A 32 5.28 -6.48 -7.25
N ASN A 33 6.36 -6.09 -7.93
CA ASN A 33 6.28 -5.68 -9.32
C ASN A 33 6.10 -6.94 -10.18
N VAL A 34 4.99 -7.02 -10.91
CA VAL A 34 4.64 -8.13 -11.81
C VAL A 34 4.82 -7.76 -13.29
N GLY A 35 5.40 -6.58 -13.59
CA GLY A 35 5.65 -6.10 -14.94
C GLY A 35 6.34 -4.73 -14.99
N GLU A 36 5.79 -3.80 -15.77
CA GLU A 36 6.32 -2.43 -15.89
C GLU A 36 5.71 -1.50 -14.82
N ALA A 37 5.79 -1.87 -13.54
CA ALA A 37 5.25 -1.03 -12.47
C ALA A 37 5.92 0.34 -12.41
N THR A 38 5.10 1.38 -12.32
CA THR A 38 5.56 2.75 -12.07
C THR A 38 5.49 3.08 -10.58
N ALA A 39 6.22 4.11 -10.14
CA ALA A 39 6.08 4.64 -8.78
C ALA A 39 4.62 5.07 -8.49
N ARG A 40 3.91 5.58 -9.50
CA ARG A 40 2.49 5.94 -9.40
C ARG A 40 1.62 4.72 -9.11
N ASP A 41 1.91 3.57 -9.73
CA ASP A 41 1.16 2.33 -9.47
C ASP A 41 1.32 1.90 -8.01
N VAL A 42 2.54 1.98 -7.47
CA VAL A 42 2.84 1.69 -6.06
C VAL A 42 2.06 2.62 -5.14
N LEU A 43 2.13 3.93 -5.36
CA LEU A 43 1.40 4.92 -4.54
C LEU A 43 -0.12 4.71 -4.61
N THR A 44 -0.65 4.36 -5.78
CA THR A 44 -2.08 4.08 -6.00
C THR A 44 -2.49 2.81 -5.23
N LEU A 45 -1.70 1.74 -5.33
CA LEU A 45 -1.97 0.49 -4.61
C LEU A 45 -1.91 0.70 -3.10
N VAL A 46 -0.92 1.44 -2.59
CA VAL A 46 -0.81 1.79 -1.16
C VAL A 46 -2.05 2.55 -0.70
N SER A 47 -2.47 3.57 -1.46
CA SER A 47 -3.67 4.36 -1.13
C SER A 47 -4.91 3.48 -1.02
N GLU A 48 -5.13 2.59 -2.00
CA GLU A 48 -6.29 1.71 -2.03
C GLU A 48 -6.27 0.65 -0.91
N VAL A 49 -5.10 0.09 -0.61
CA VAL A 49 -4.93 -0.84 0.53
C VAL A 49 -5.29 -0.15 1.83
N ARG A 50 -4.76 1.06 2.08
CA ARG A 50 -5.03 1.83 3.30
C ARG A 50 -6.51 2.18 3.43
N ARG A 51 -7.15 2.63 2.34
CA ARG A 51 -8.58 2.94 2.28
C ARG A 51 -9.44 1.71 2.62
N ARG A 52 -9.16 0.55 2.02
CA ARG A 52 -9.92 -0.69 2.30
C ARG A 52 -9.73 -1.20 3.72
N VAL A 53 -8.52 -1.09 4.28
CA VAL A 53 -8.28 -1.43 5.68
C VAL A 53 -9.10 -0.51 6.58
N HIS A 54 -9.06 0.80 6.34
CA HIS A 54 -9.87 1.77 7.08
C HIS A 54 -11.37 1.47 6.97
N ASP A 55 -11.90 1.24 5.78
CA ASP A 55 -13.33 0.93 5.58
C ASP A 55 -13.76 -0.36 6.31
N ARG A 56 -12.84 -1.32 6.46
CA ARG A 56 -13.11 -2.62 7.09
C ARG A 56 -13.06 -2.57 8.61
N ILE A 57 -12.07 -1.87 9.18
CA ILE A 57 -11.77 -1.94 10.62
C ILE A 57 -11.77 -0.59 11.33
N GLY A 58 -12.03 0.51 10.60
CA GLY A 58 -12.13 1.87 11.14
C GLY A 58 -10.79 2.50 11.54
N VAL A 59 -9.66 1.95 11.08
CA VAL A 59 -8.32 2.42 11.44
C VAL A 59 -7.49 2.70 10.20
N TRP A 60 -6.86 3.88 10.17
CA TRP A 60 -5.81 4.19 9.21
C TRP A 60 -4.51 3.54 9.63
N ILE A 61 -3.99 2.65 8.80
CA ILE A 61 -2.69 2.03 9.01
C ILE A 61 -1.59 2.92 8.43
N GLU A 62 -0.49 3.04 9.17
CA GLU A 62 0.71 3.75 8.70
C GLU A 62 1.48 2.88 7.70
N CYS A 63 2.00 3.50 6.63
CA CYS A 63 2.86 2.85 5.67
C CYS A 63 4.32 3.22 5.94
N GLU A 64 5.19 2.22 6.14
CA GLU A 64 6.63 2.44 6.36
C GLU A 64 7.38 2.89 5.09
N VAL A 65 6.72 2.83 3.92
CA VAL A 65 7.31 3.22 2.64
C VAL A 65 7.53 4.72 2.60
N ARG A 66 8.68 5.11 2.06
CA ARG A 66 9.02 6.51 1.77
C ARG A 66 9.17 6.70 0.26
N HIS A 67 8.57 7.78 -0.25
CA HIS A 67 8.70 8.19 -1.64
C HIS A 67 9.85 9.18 -1.79
N VAL A 68 10.61 9.03 -2.88
CA VAL A 68 11.65 9.98 -3.29
C VAL A 68 11.18 10.66 -4.56
N ASP A 69 11.08 11.98 -4.53
CA ASP A 69 10.69 12.77 -5.71
C ASP A 69 11.88 13.04 -6.65
N GLU A 70 11.60 13.64 -7.81
CA GLU A 70 12.63 14.00 -8.81
C GLU A 70 13.68 14.98 -8.26
N GLY A 71 13.34 15.75 -7.23
CA GLY A 71 14.25 16.66 -6.52
C GLY A 71 15.05 15.99 -5.41
N GLY A 72 14.94 14.68 -5.23
CA GLY A 72 15.64 13.91 -4.21
C GLY A 72 15.07 14.06 -2.80
N ARG A 73 13.89 14.68 -2.64
CA ARG A 73 13.26 14.82 -1.32
C ARG A 73 12.60 13.51 -0.94
N ILE A 74 12.77 13.11 0.31
CA ILE A 74 12.19 11.87 0.84
C ILE A 74 11.03 12.20 1.77
N ALA A 75 9.84 11.71 1.45
CA ALA A 75 8.62 11.90 2.26
C ALA A 75 7.96 10.55 2.59
N PRO A 76 7.33 10.40 3.76
CA PRO A 76 6.48 9.23 4.03
C PRO A 76 5.33 9.17 3.03
N VAL A 77 4.89 7.96 2.67
CA VAL A 77 3.77 7.79 1.72
C VAL A 77 2.43 8.06 2.38
N SER A 78 2.27 7.83 3.69
CA SER A 78 0.98 7.99 4.39
C SER A 78 0.30 9.35 4.15
N PRO A 79 0.99 10.51 4.30
CA PRO A 79 0.34 11.81 4.10
C PRO A 79 0.05 12.12 2.63
N ILE A 80 0.81 11.53 1.70
CA ILE A 80 0.61 11.69 0.25
C ILE A 80 -0.70 11.04 -0.20
N CYS A 81 -1.11 9.96 0.46
CA CYS A 81 -2.34 9.24 0.16
C CYS A 81 -3.59 9.84 0.83
N GLU A 82 -3.42 10.71 1.84
CA GLU A 82 -4.53 11.30 2.63
C GLU A 82 -4.94 12.69 2.13
N GLY A 83 -4.07 13.39 1.40
CA GLY A 83 -4.37 14.64 0.72
C GLY A 83 -4.48 14.41 -0.79
N GLY A 84 -5.72 14.34 -1.29
CA GLY A 84 -6.00 14.52 -2.71
C GLY A 84 -5.75 15.96 -3.16
#